data_AF-A0A3A9JBS0-F1
#
_entry.id   AF-A0A3A9JBS0-F1
#
_cell.length_a   1.000
_cell.length_b   1.000
_cell.length_c   1.000
_cell.angle_alpha   90.00
_cell.angle_beta   90.00
_cell.angle_gamma   90.00
#
_symmetry.space_group_name_H-M   'P 1'
#
loop_
_entity.id
_entity.type
_entity.pdbx_description
1 polymer ?
#
loop_
_entity_poly.entity_id
_entity_poly.type
_entity_poly.pdbx_seq_one_letter_code
_entity_poly.pdbx_strand_id
1 'polypeptide(L)'
;MPRDPAPEQAAAFVEILDKAWRATLRVFLEASPDTRMPALGMMASIASRYPAGPHQDAAAARLASVLQALDLSADESSLIRYFQADP
;
A
#
# COMPACT_ATOMS: atom_id res chain seq x y z
N MET A 1 -5.47 25.31 14.67
CA MET A 1 -4.55 24.18 14.43
C MET A 1 -5.38 22.91 14.33
N PRO A 2 -5.22 22.09 13.29
CA PRO A 2 -5.80 20.75 13.33
C PRO A 2 -5.11 20.00 14.48
N ARG A 3 -5.89 19.43 15.39
CA ARG A 3 -5.34 18.54 16.40
C ARG A 3 -4.81 17.31 15.68
N ASP A 4 -3.55 16.96 15.93
CA ASP A 4 -3.06 15.65 15.54
C ASP A 4 -4.03 14.59 16.07
N PRO A 5 -4.35 13.55 15.27
CA PRO A 5 -5.27 12.52 15.71
C PRO A 5 -4.76 11.91 17.01
N ALA A 6 -5.68 11.65 17.95
CA ALA A 6 -5.32 10.99 19.20
C ALA A 6 -4.58 9.67 18.89
N PRO A 7 -3.56 9.27 19.64
CA PRO A 7 -2.75 8.08 19.36
C PRO A 7 -3.59 6.80 19.13
N GLU A 8 -4.72 6.67 19.83
CA GLU A 8 -5.67 5.56 19.68
C GLU A 8 -6.35 5.53 18.30
N GLN A 9 -6.63 6.70 17.72
CA GLN A 9 -7.19 6.81 16.36
C GLN A 9 -6.14 6.47 15.30
N ALA A 10 -4.89 6.89 15.51
CA ALA A 10 -3.78 6.53 14.63
C ALA A 10 -3.52 5.02 14.66
N ALA A 11 -3.55 4.39 15.83
CA ALA A 11 -3.37 2.94 15.98
C ALA A 11 -4.51 2.14 15.32
N ALA A 12 -5.77 2.54 15.52
CA ALA A 12 -6.91 1.90 14.87
C ALA A 12 -6.85 2.03 13.34
N PHE A 13 -6.40 3.19 12.85
CA PHE A 13 -6.24 3.43 11.41
C PHE A 13 -5.14 2.55 10.80
N VAL A 14 -3.98 2.44 11.47
CA VAL A 14 -2.89 1.53 11.06
C VAL A 14 -3.39 0.08 11.01
N GLU A 15 -4.19 -0.36 11.98
CA GLU A 15 -4.76 -1.72 11.98
C GLU A 15 -5.67 -1.97 10.77
N ILE A 16 -6.46 -0.97 10.37
CA ILE A 16 -7.31 -1.03 9.17
C ILE A 16 -6.43 -1.17 7.92
N LEU A 17 -5.37 -0.37 7.79
CA LEU A 17 -4.44 -0.44 6.66
C LEU A 17 -3.74 -1.81 6.61
N ASP A 18 -3.33 -2.37 7.74
CA ASP A 18 -2.73 -3.70 7.80
C ASP A 18 -3.69 -4.82 7.37
N LYS A 19 -4.98 -4.70 7.70
CA LYS A 19 -6.02 -5.63 7.23
C LYS A 19 -6.25 -5.49 5.74
N ALA A 20 -6.37 -4.25 5.24
CA ALA A 20 -6.51 -3.96 3.81
C ALA A 20 -5.32 -4.48 3.00
N TRP A 21 -4.10 -4.29 3.50
CA TRP A 21 -2.90 -4.83 2.88
C TRP A 21 -2.97 -6.35 2.78
N ARG A 22 -3.29 -7.05 3.87
CA ARG A 22 -3.35 -8.51 3.89
C ARG A 22 -4.38 -9.06 2.91
N ALA A 23 -5.56 -8.43 2.84
CA ALA A 23 -6.58 -8.80 1.87
C ALA A 23 -6.11 -8.58 0.42
N THR A 24 -5.49 -7.43 0.14
CA THR A 24 -4.99 -7.09 -1.20
C THR A 24 -3.85 -8.00 -1.64
N LEU A 25 -2.90 -8.29 -0.74
CA LEU A 25 -1.82 -9.23 -1.00
C LEU A 25 -2.36 -10.63 -1.29
N ARG A 26 -3.42 -11.06 -0.60
CA ARG A 26 -4.06 -12.34 -0.86
C ARG A 26 -4.64 -12.38 -2.28
N VAL A 27 -5.36 -11.34 -2.69
CA VAL A 27 -5.86 -11.22 -4.07
C VAL A 27 -4.69 -11.26 -5.07
N PHE A 28 -3.63 -10.49 -4.81
CA PHE A 28 -2.45 -10.48 -5.67
C PHE A 28 -1.81 -11.88 -5.85
N LEU A 29 -1.77 -12.69 -4.79
CA LEU A 29 -1.16 -14.02 -4.82
C LEU A 29 -2.09 -15.13 -5.34
N GLU A 30 -3.38 -15.04 -5.07
CA GLU A 30 -4.34 -16.13 -5.32
C GLU A 30 -5.21 -15.94 -6.58
N ALA A 31 -5.28 -14.72 -7.14
CA ALA A 31 -6.25 -14.41 -8.20
C ALA A 31 -5.65 -14.48 -9.63
N SER A 32 -6.56 -14.38 -10.62
CA SER A 32 -6.24 -14.36 -12.06
C SER A 32 -5.22 -13.25 -12.39
N PRO A 33 -4.34 -13.44 -13.40
CA PRO A 33 -3.43 -12.40 -13.90
C PRO A 33 -4.08 -11.03 -14.14
N ASP A 34 -5.36 -10.99 -14.52
CA ASP A 34 -6.11 -9.76 -14.77
C ASP A 34 -6.28 -8.87 -13.52
N THR A 35 -6.14 -9.46 -12.32
CA THR A 35 -6.27 -8.73 -11.05
C THR A 35 -4.95 -8.15 -10.54
N ARG A 36 -3.83 -8.51 -11.18
CA ARG A 36 -2.49 -8.10 -10.78
C ARG A 36 -2.34 -6.59 -10.73
N MET A 37 -2.70 -5.91 -11.81
CA MET A 37 -2.52 -4.46 -11.94
C MET A 37 -3.40 -3.66 -10.97
N PRO A 38 -4.72 -3.97 -10.81
CA PRO A 38 -5.53 -3.39 -9.75
C PRO A 38 -4.99 -3.67 -8.33
N ALA A 39 -4.48 -4.87 -8.07
CA ALA A 39 -3.93 -5.22 -6.76
C ALA A 39 -2.64 -4.43 -6.46
N LEU A 40 -1.73 -4.30 -7.43
CA LEU A 40 -0.53 -3.47 -7.28
C LEU A 40 -0.88 -2.00 -7.02
N GLY A 41 -1.87 -1.45 -7.72
CA GLY A 41 -2.37 -0.09 -7.47
C GLY A 41 -2.95 0.08 -6.07
N MET A 42 -3.77 -0.88 -5.60
CA MET A 42 -4.29 -0.85 -4.23
C MET A 42 -3.19 -0.99 -3.18
N MET A 43 -2.19 -1.84 -3.38
CA MET A 43 -1.05 -1.97 -2.45
C MET A 43 -0.26 -0.66 -2.36
N ALA A 44 -0.04 0.01 -3.49
CA ALA A 44 0.58 1.34 -3.53
C ALA A 44 -0.23 2.41 -2.78
N SER A 45 -1.54 2.45 -2.99
CA SER A 45 -2.45 3.39 -2.29
C SER A 45 -2.56 3.11 -0.79
N ILE A 46 -2.56 1.83 -0.39
CA ILE A 46 -2.55 1.46 1.04
C ILE A 46 -1.26 1.93 1.69
N ALA A 47 -0.11 1.74 1.02
CA ALA A 47 1.19 2.17 1.53
C ALA A 47 1.29 3.71 1.68
N SER A 48 0.74 4.49 0.75
CA SER A 48 0.77 5.96 0.83
C SER A 48 -0.04 6.51 2.00
N ARG A 49 -1.10 5.80 2.41
CA ARG A 49 -2.00 6.21 3.49
C ARG A 49 -1.49 5.97 4.91
N TYR A 50 -0.38 5.26 5.09
CA TYR A 50 0.18 5.11 6.44
C TYR A 50 0.60 6.47 7.00
N PRO A 51 0.43 6.71 8.32
CA PRO A 51 0.89 7.93 8.95
C PRO A 51 2.39 8.14 8.70
N ALA A 52 2.76 9.39 8.38
CA ALA A 52 4.13 9.77 8.13
C ALA A 52 5.08 9.35 9.28
N GLY A 53 6.30 8.95 8.91
CA GLY A 53 7.30 8.43 9.83
C GLY A 53 7.42 6.91 9.76
N PRO A 54 7.71 6.21 10.88
CA PRO A 54 8.19 4.82 10.85
C PRO A 54 7.18 3.84 10.25
N HIS A 55 5.88 4.12 10.36
CA HIS A 55 4.83 3.29 9.77
C HIS A 55 4.78 3.41 8.25
N GLN A 56 4.91 4.64 7.71
CA GLN A 56 5.00 4.86 6.27
C GLN A 56 6.28 4.26 5.68
N ASP A 57 7.42 4.40 6.37
CA ASP A 57 8.69 3.79 5.95
C ASP A 57 8.59 2.26 5.89
N ALA A 58 7.99 1.64 6.91
CA ALA A 58 7.75 0.20 6.94
C ALA A 58 6.81 -0.25 5.82
N ALA A 59 5.74 0.50 5.55
CA ALA A 59 4.80 0.20 4.47
C ALA A 59 5.44 0.34 3.08
N ALA A 60 6.23 1.39 2.86
CA ALA A 60 6.99 1.60 1.63
C ALA A 60 8.02 0.49 1.40
N ALA A 61 8.76 0.09 2.45
CA ALA A 61 9.70 -1.03 2.38
C ALA A 61 8.99 -2.35 2.04
N ARG A 62 7.83 -2.61 2.66
CA ARG A 62 7.02 -3.79 2.38
C ARG A 62 6.55 -3.84 0.93
N LEU A 63 6.11 -2.71 0.38
CA LEU A 63 5.75 -2.60 -1.04
C LEU A 63 6.97 -2.82 -1.93
N ALA A 64 8.09 -2.18 -1.65
CA ALA A 64 9.32 -2.37 -2.41
C ALA A 64 9.75 -3.85 -2.46
N SER A 65 9.66 -4.59 -1.35
CA SER A 65 9.95 -6.02 -1.34
C SER A 65 9.02 -6.84 -2.23
N VAL A 66 7.73 -6.52 -2.29
CA VAL A 66 6.80 -7.18 -3.22
C VAL A 66 7.19 -6.88 -4.66
N LEU A 67 7.46 -5.60 -4.98
CA LEU A 67 7.79 -5.17 -6.33
C LEU A 67 9.12 -5.74 -6.84
N GLN A 68 10.13 -5.86 -5.98
CA GLN A 68 11.42 -6.46 -6.32
C GLN A 68 11.33 -7.93 -6.74
N ALA A 69 10.30 -8.65 -6.27
CA ALA A 69 10.05 -10.03 -6.65
C ALA A 69 9.38 -10.17 -8.02
N LEU A 70 9.06 -9.05 -8.68
CA LEU A 70 8.27 -9.01 -9.90
C LEU A 70 9.07 -8.40 -11.04
N ASP A 71 8.92 -8.95 -12.24
CA ASP A 71 9.23 -8.23 -13.47
C ASP A 71 8.05 -7.31 -13.78
N LEU A 72 8.24 -6.01 -13.59
CA LEU A 72 7.19 -5.00 -13.77
C LEU A 72 7.24 -4.41 -15.16
N SER A 73 6.08 -4.33 -15.80
CA SER A 73 5.91 -3.53 -17.00
C SER A 73 6.05 -2.02 -16.70
N ALA A 74 6.25 -1.23 -17.77
CA ALA A 74 6.30 0.23 -17.67
C ALA A 74 4.96 0.82 -17.17
N ASP A 75 3.84 0.19 -17.55
CA ASP A 75 2.50 0.61 -17.16
C ASP A 75 2.25 0.36 -15.68
N GLU A 76 2.60 -0.84 -15.17
CA GLU A 76 2.51 -1.15 -13.74
C GLU A 76 3.39 -0.21 -12.91
N SER A 77 4.61 0.05 -13.36
CA SER A 77 5.53 0.97 -12.69
C SER A 77 4.99 2.41 -12.65
N SER A 78 4.28 2.83 -13.69
CA SER A 78 3.66 4.16 -13.76
C SER A 78 2.41 4.24 -12.88
N LEU A 79 1.60 3.18 -12.85
CA LEU A 79 0.43 3.06 -11.99
C LEU A 79 0.80 3.09 -10.51
N ILE A 80 1.82 2.33 -10.11
CA ILE A 80 2.32 2.30 -8.73
C ILE A 80 2.74 3.70 -8.30
N ARG A 81 3.52 4.42 -9.13
CA ARG A 81 3.94 5.79 -8.83
C ARG A 81 2.76 6.75 -8.69
N TYR A 82 1.74 6.61 -9.53
CA TYR A 82 0.52 7.42 -9.44
C TYR A 82 -0.17 7.23 -8.09
N PHE A 83 -0.37 5.99 -7.65
CA PHE A 83 -1.04 5.72 -6.37
C PHE A 83 -0.18 6.00 -5.14
N GLN A 84 1.15 5.96 -5.25
CA GLN A 84 2.04 6.42 -4.18
C GLN A 84 2.00 7.93 -3.97
N ALA A 85 1.63 8.69 -5.01
CA ALA A 85 1.55 10.15 -4.95
C ALA A 85 0.20 10.67 -4.44
N ASP A 86 -0.80 9.79 -4.25
CA ASP A 86 -2.14 10.15 -3.78
C ASP A 86 -2.23 9.96 -2.25
N PRO A 87 -2.36 11.05 -1.46
CA PRO A 87 -2.38 11.01 0.01
C PRO A 87 -3.72 10.54 0.61
#